data_AF-A0A929HVQ4-F1
#
_entry.id   AF-A0A929HVQ4-F1
#
_cell.length_a   1.000
_cell.length_b   1.000
_cell.length_c   1.000
_cell.angle_alpha   90.00
_cell.angle_beta   90.00
_cell.angle_gamma   90.00
#
_symmetry.space_group_name_H-M   'P 1'
#
loop_
_entity.id
_entity.type
_entity.pdbx_description
1 polymer ?
#
loop_
_entity_poly.entity_id
_entity_poly.type
_entity_poly.pdbx_seq_one_letter_code
_entity_poly.pdbx_strand_id
1 'polypeptide(L)' 'MKKLTVITMVALALSFLTAVSAPAGAVLDRVIQKGELRVGTSGNQLPFSVTTKEGDIIGLDADLATLMASAMG' A
#
# COMPACT_ATOMS: atom_id res chain seq x y z
N MET A 1 20.50 10.33 -42.43
CA MET A 1 19.17 10.44 -41.79
C MET A 1 18.74 9.18 -41.06
N LYS A 2 18.84 7.98 -41.65
CA LYS A 2 18.50 6.69 -41.00
C LYS A 2 19.13 6.46 -39.61
N LYS A 3 20.41 6.84 -39.44
CA LYS A 3 21.14 6.70 -38.17
C LYS A 3 20.56 7.60 -37.06
N LEU A 4 20.08 8.79 -37.43
CA LEU A 4 19.48 9.74 -36.50
C LEU A 4 18.11 9.22 -36.03
N THR A 5 17.30 8.68 -36.95
CA THR A 5 16.00 8.08 -36.63
C THR A 5 16.13 6.89 -35.68
N VAL A 6 17.15 6.06 -35.86
CA VAL A 6 17.44 4.92 -34.96
C VAL A 6 17.83 5.41 -33.56
N ILE A 7 18.66 6.44 -33.46
CA ILE A 7 19.07 7.01 -32.17
C ILE A 7 17.86 7.60 -31.43
N THR A 8 16.97 8.30 -32.12
CA THR A 8 15.75 8.86 -31.51
C THR A 8 14.79 7.75 -31.04
N MET A 9 14.68 6.65 -31.80
CA MET A 9 13.83 5.52 -31.42
C MET A 9 14.38 4.76 -30.21
N VAL A 10 15.69 4.60 -30.10
CA VAL A 10 16.35 3.99 -28.94
C VAL A 10 16.22 4.88 -27.70
N ALA A 11 16.39 6.20 -27.85
CA ALA A 11 16.21 7.15 -26.75
C ALA A 11 14.77 7.13 -26.20
N LEU A 12 13.77 7.05 -27.09
CA LEU A 12 12.36 6.95 -26.71
C LEU A 12 12.01 5.61 -26.06
N ALA A 13 12.63 4.51 -26.50
CA ALA A 13 12.47 3.21 -25.84
C ALA A 13 13.07 3.20 -24.43
N LEU A 14 14.22 3.87 -24.24
CA LEU A 14 14.91 3.92 -22.96
C LEU A 14 14.16 4.75 -21.90
N SER A 15 13.38 5.75 -22.32
CA SER A 15 12.54 6.55 -21.40
C SER A 15 11.38 5.77 -20.76
N PHE A 16 11.00 4.60 -21.29
CA PHE A 16 9.98 3.74 -20.67
C PHE A 16 10.53 2.84 -19.56
N LEU A 17 11.86 2.70 -19.44
CA LEU A 17 12.47 1.84 -18.41
C LEU A 17 12.58 2.55 -17.05
N THR A 18 12.42 3.87 -17.00
CA THR A 18 12.44 4.62 -15.74
C THR A 18 11.05 4.65 -15.11
N ALA A 19 10.46 3.48 -14.88
CA ALA A 19 9.38 3.35 -13.90
C ALA A 19 10.01 3.54 -12.52
N VAL A 20 10.01 4.78 -12.03
CA VAL A 20 10.43 5.08 -10.66
C VAL A 20 9.49 4.33 -9.73
N SER A 21 9.98 3.26 -9.12
CA SER A 21 9.30 2.54 -8.06
C SER A 21 9.08 3.51 -6.90
N ALA A 22 7.83 3.92 -6.69
CA ALA A 22 7.47 4.77 -5.57
C ALA A 22 7.81 4.04 -4.26
N PRO A 23 8.31 4.73 -3.22
CA PRO A 23 8.71 4.13 -1.94
C PRO A 23 7.55 3.43 -1.19
N ALA A 24 6.30 3.62 -1.64
CA ALA A 24 5.14 2.85 -1.19
C ALA A 24 5.32 1.33 -1.40
N GLY A 25 6.00 0.91 -2.48
CA GLY A 25 6.27 -0.51 -2.77
C GLY A 25 7.01 -1.18 -1.62
N ALA A 26 8.14 -0.61 -1.19
CA ALA A 26 8.97 -1.19 -0.13
C ALA A 26 8.26 -1.33 1.23
N VAL A 27 7.28 -0.48 1.54
CA VAL A 27 6.49 -0.60 2.77
C VAL A 27 5.40 -1.66 2.64
N LEU A 28 4.66 -1.65 1.52
CA LEU A 28 3.65 -2.67 1.22
C LEU A 28 4.27 -4.07 1.12
N ASP A 29 5.41 -4.21 0.45
CA ASP A 29 6.16 -5.45 0.35
C ASP A 29 6.53 -6.00 1.73
N ARG A 30 6.87 -5.12 2.67
CA ARG A 30 7.16 -5.52 4.07
C ARG A 30 5.90 -6.02 4.78
N VAL A 31 4.74 -5.40 4.56
CA VAL A 31 3.47 -5.85 5.15
C VAL A 31 3.08 -7.21 4.58
N ILE A 32 3.17 -7.37 3.26
CA ILE A 32 2.91 -8.64 2.58
C ILE A 32 3.87 -9.73 3.07
N GLN A 33 5.18 -9.46 3.14
CA GLN A 33 6.17 -10.42 3.65
C GLN A 33 5.93 -10.83 5.10
N LYS A 34 5.40 -9.93 5.94
CA LYS A 34 5.07 -10.24 7.34
C LYS A 34 3.77 -11.02 7.48
N GLY A 35 2.87 -10.93 6.50
CA GLY A 35 1.52 -11.49 6.60
C GLY A 35 0.67 -10.84 7.71
N GLU A 36 1.01 -9.62 8.13
CA GLU A 36 0.34 -8.92 9.24
C GLU A 36 0.19 -7.43 8.91
N LEU A 37 -1.05 -6.93 8.91
CA LEU A 37 -1.36 -5.51 8.82
C LEU A 37 -1.56 -4.94 10.22
N ARG A 38 -0.68 -4.01 10.63
CA ARG A 38 -0.78 -3.30 11.91
C ARG A 38 -1.41 -1.93 11.73
N VAL A 39 -2.56 -1.70 12.35
CA VAL A 39 -3.32 -0.44 12.27
C VAL A 39 -3.39 0.20 13.66
N GLY A 40 -2.95 1.45 13.77
CA GLY A 40 -3.11 2.26 14.98
C GLY A 40 -4.43 3.02 14.94
N THR A 41 -5.16 3.03 16.05
CA THR A 41 -6.45 3.71 16.18
C THR A 41 -6.59 4.36 17.57
N SER A 42 -7.54 5.27 17.73
CA SER A 42 -7.72 6.05 18.97
C SER A 42 -8.37 5.28 20.10
N GLY A 43 -9.25 4.32 19.80
CA GLY A 43 -9.94 3.47 20.77
C GLY A 43 -10.98 4.19 21.65
N ASN A 44 -11.22 5.49 21.44
CA ASN A 44 -12.12 6.31 22.25
C ASN A 44 -13.10 7.16 21.41
N GLN A 45 -13.29 6.80 20.13
CA GLN A 45 -14.06 7.58 19.17
C GLN A 45 -15.23 6.75 18.62
N LEU A 46 -16.40 6.85 19.26
CA LEU A 46 -17.64 6.29 18.73
C LEU A 46 -18.09 7.03 17.44
N PRO A 47 -18.66 6.34 16.43
CA PRO A 47 -18.81 4.89 16.25
C PRO A 47 -17.63 4.22 15.51
N PHE A 48 -16.52 4.93 15.34
CA PHE A 48 -15.43 4.54 14.44
C PHE A 48 -14.46 3.57 15.10
N SER A 49 -14.07 3.81 16.35
CA SER A 49 -13.10 2.99 17.08
C SER A 49 -13.30 3.10 18.58
N VAL A 50 -13.57 1.97 19.23
CA VAL A 50 -13.80 1.87 20.68
C VAL A 50 -13.12 0.64 21.24
N THR A 51 -12.38 0.83 22.32
CA THR A 51 -11.89 -0.27 23.15
C THR A 51 -13.01 -0.73 24.09
N THR A 52 -13.40 -2.00 23.96
CA THR A 52 -14.36 -2.68 24.83
C THR A 52 -13.81 -2.87 26.24
N LYS A 53 -14.64 -3.34 27.18
CA LYS A 53 -14.18 -3.62 28.55
C LYS A 53 -13.20 -4.79 28.59
N GLU A 54 -13.32 -5.68 27.62
CA GLU A 54 -12.50 -6.87 27.42
C GLU A 54 -11.14 -6.51 26.77
N GLY A 55 -10.98 -5.28 26.29
CA GLY A 55 -9.75 -4.78 25.67
C GLY A 55 -9.73 -4.86 24.14
N ASP A 56 -10.76 -5.44 23.52
CA ASP A 56 -10.90 -5.55 22.08
C ASP A 56 -11.27 -4.20 21.45
N ILE A 57 -10.75 -3.91 20.26
CA ILE A 57 -11.11 -2.71 19.50
C ILE A 57 -12.22 -3.07 18.52
N ILE A 58 -13.34 -2.33 18.59
CA ILE A 58 -14.51 -2.48 17.72
C ILE A 58 -14.88 -1.15 17.05
N GLY A 59 -15.67 -1.22 15.98
CA GLY A 59 -16.18 -0.05 15.26
C GLY A 59 -15.83 -0.08 13.78
N LEU A 60 -16.27 0.94 13.04
CA LEU A 60 -16.09 1.00 11.59
C LEU A 60 -14.62 0.87 11.15
N ASP A 61 -13.69 1.52 11.85
CA ASP A 61 -12.28 1.50 11.50
C ASP A 61 -11.67 0.11 11.72
N ALA A 62 -12.09 -0.58 12.78
CA ALA A 62 -11.65 -1.93 13.08
C ALA A 62 -12.16 -2.91 12.01
N ASP A 63 -13.44 -2.85 11.67
CA ASP A 63 -14.05 -3.68 10.63
C ASP A 63 -13.38 -3.44 9.27
N LEU A 64 -13.13 -2.18 8.93
CA LEU A 64 -12.45 -1.81 7.69
C LEU A 64 -11.01 -2.33 7.67
N ALA A 65 -10.25 -2.18 8.77
CA ALA A 65 -8.90 -2.71 8.88
C ALA A 65 -8.87 -4.24 8.71
N THR A 66 -9.82 -4.96 9.30
CA THR A 66 -9.96 -6.41 9.14
C THR A 66 -10.27 -6.81 7.70
N LEU A 67 -11.16 -6.08 7.03
CA LEU A 67 -11.46 -6.30 5.60
C LEU A 67 -10.24 -6.04 4.71
N MET A 68 -9.50 -4.96 4.97
CA MET A 68 -8.26 -4.67 4.23
C MET A 68 -7.23 -5.78 4.43
N ALA A 69 -6.99 -6.21 5.66
CA ALA A 69 -6.05 -7.29 5.96
C ALA A 69 -6.46 -8.60 5.25
N SER A 70 -7.75 -8.95 5.29
CA SER A 70 -8.26 -10.16 4.63
C SER A 70 -8.11 -10.13 3.10
N ALA A 71 -8.18 -8.94 2.50
CA ALA A 71 -8.02 -8.76 1.06
C ALA A 71 -6.56 -8.85 0.59
N MET A 72 -5.58 -8.81 1.50
CA MET A 72 -4.15 -8.87 1.16
C MET A 72 -3.63 -10.30 0.91
N GLY A 73 -4.45 -11.33 1.20
CA GLY A 73 -4.09 -12.75 1.05
C GLY A 73 -3.34 -13.31 2.25
#